data_AF-Q17PN9-F1
#
_entry.id   AF-Q17PN9-F1
#
_cell.length_a   1.000
_cell.length_b   1.000
_cell.length_c   1.000
_cell.angle_alpha   90.00
_cell.angle_beta   90.00
_cell.angle_gamma   90.00
#
_symmetry.space_group_name_H-M   'P 1'
#
loop_
_entity.id
_entity.type
_entity.pdbx_description
1 polymer ?
#
loop_
_entity_poly.entity_id
_entity_poly.type
_entity_poly.pdbx_seq_one_letter_code
_entity_poly.pdbx_strand_id
1 'polypeptide(L)'
;MLFHRSGPMAGYPRGYAFVTYERQKDSEIALEVLNGKLVGDKHMVVRWAKNVNRDEMEKTKPKLQIPALAGGSKAGPSGPMSQQTKIQALEAKLKMMESRSDDLIINKSATGERPIIEKYQYNKNQSQQRPDASKMKRNMTRGGGGRSGPYKSSRFK
;
A
#
# COMPACT_ATOMS: atom_id res chain seq x y z
N MET A 1 3.17 26.25 18.57
CA MET A 1 2.31 25.09 18.20
C MET A 1 2.38 24.88 16.70
N LEU A 2 2.34 23.63 16.23
CA LEU A 2 2.40 23.32 14.81
C LEU A 2 1.02 22.95 14.25
N PHE A 3 0.68 23.51 13.10
CA PHE A 3 -0.62 23.36 12.45
C PHE A 3 -0.49 22.70 11.06
N HIS A 4 -1.57 22.11 10.58
CA HIS A 4 -1.68 21.69 9.18
C HIS A 4 -1.80 22.94 8.28
N ARG A 5 -0.97 23.03 7.24
CA ARG A 5 -0.92 24.21 6.32
C ARG A 5 -1.86 24.10 5.12
N SER A 6 -2.35 22.90 4.79
CA SER A 6 -3.22 22.64 3.64
C SER A 6 -4.04 21.36 3.83
N GLY A 7 -5.03 21.17 2.96
CA GLY A 7 -5.93 20.00 2.98
C GLY A 7 -7.09 20.13 3.97
N PRO A 8 -7.90 19.07 4.14
CA PRO A 8 -9.11 19.10 4.97
C PRO A 8 -8.87 19.44 6.44
N MET A 9 -7.66 19.20 6.95
CA MET A 9 -7.27 19.51 8.33
C MET A 9 -6.55 20.87 8.46
N ALA A 10 -6.47 21.68 7.40
CA ALA A 10 -5.79 22.97 7.46
C ALA A 10 -6.32 23.83 8.62
N GLY A 11 -5.41 24.43 9.39
CA GLY A 11 -5.75 25.21 10.59
C GLY A 11 -5.92 24.40 11.87
N TYR A 12 -6.09 23.07 11.81
CA TYR A 12 -6.11 22.22 13.00
C TYR A 12 -4.69 21.97 13.55
N PRO A 13 -4.53 21.84 14.89
CA PRO A 13 -3.25 21.55 15.52
C PRO A 13 -2.81 20.11 15.21
N ARG A 14 -1.51 19.90 15.03
CA ARG A 14 -0.95 18.57 14.72
C ARG A 14 -0.83 17.63 15.92
N GLY A 15 -1.17 18.08 17.12
CA GLY A 15 -1.03 17.29 18.35
C GLY A 15 0.40 17.25 18.91
N TYR A 16 1.32 18.11 18.43
CA TYR A 16 2.65 18.27 19.02
C TYR A 16 3.17 19.71 18.90
N ALA A 17 4.13 20.04 19.74
CA ALA A 17 4.85 21.31 19.74
C ALA A 17 6.30 21.09 20.14
N PHE A 18 7.15 22.06 19.80
CA PHE A 18 8.53 22.14 20.28
C PHE A 18 8.60 23.30 21.26
N VAL A 19 9.26 23.06 22.39
CA VAL A 19 9.47 24.03 23.46
C VAL A 19 10.96 24.15 23.67
N THR A 20 11.47 25.38 23.65
CA THR A 20 12.87 25.69 23.96
C THR A 20 12.93 26.28 25.36
N TYR A 21 13.70 25.65 26.23
CA TYR A 21 13.96 26.16 27.58
C TYR A 21 15.24 26.99 27.58
N GLU A 22 15.30 27.99 28.46
CA GLU A 22 16.51 28.81 28.65
C GLU A 22 17.65 27.99 29.29
N ARG A 23 17.31 27.16 30.29
CA ARG A 23 18.26 26.34 31.02
C ARG A 23 18.02 24.86 30.77
N GLN A 24 19.10 24.09 30.61
CA GLN A 24 19.02 22.65 30.40
C GLN A 24 18.34 21.93 31.58
N LYS A 25 18.63 22.33 32.82
CA LYS A 25 18.03 21.72 34.02
C LYS A 25 16.50 21.79 34.00
N ASP A 26 15.93 22.90 33.54
CA ASP A 26 14.48 23.05 33.45
C ASP A 26 13.87 22.09 32.43
N SER A 27 14.60 21.80 31.34
CA SER A 27 14.17 20.84 30.32
C SER A 27 14.21 19.38 30.80
N GLU A 28 15.19 19.03 31.63
CA GLU A 28 15.30 17.70 32.26
C GLU A 28 14.15 17.48 33.24
N ILE A 29 13.90 18.45 34.12
CA ILE A 29 12.77 18.41 35.07
C ILE A 29 11.44 18.29 34.31
N ALA A 30 11.26 19.07 33.24
CA ALA A 30 10.06 18.99 32.42
C ALA A 30 9.88 17.61 31.79
N LEU A 31 10.95 17.00 31.27
CA LEU A 31 10.90 15.64 30.71
C LEU A 31 10.49 14.61 31.77
N GLU A 32 11.06 14.66 32.97
CA GLU A 32 10.77 13.72 34.04
C GLU A 32 9.35 13.88 34.60
N VAL A 33 8.95 15.13 34.88
CA VAL A 33 7.69 15.41 35.58
C VAL A 33 6.50 15.33 34.64
N LEU A 34 6.64 15.74 33.38
CA LEU A 34 5.50 15.93 32.49
C LEU A 34 5.26 14.75 31.54
N ASN A 35 6.27 13.93 31.27
CA ASN A 35 6.10 12.76 30.43
C ASN A 35 5.18 11.73 31.11
N GLY A 36 4.14 11.32 30.40
CA GLY A 36 3.12 10.41 30.92
C GLY A 36 2.03 11.06 31.77
N LYS A 37 2.04 12.39 31.99
CA LYS A 37 0.93 13.05 32.69
C LYS A 37 -0.33 13.09 31.84
N LEU A 38 -1.48 12.86 32.47
CA LEU A 38 -2.79 12.98 31.83
C LEU A 38 -3.18 14.45 31.68
N VAL A 39 -3.53 14.85 30.46
CA VAL A 39 -4.03 16.18 30.11
C VAL A 39 -5.30 16.00 29.27
N GLY A 40 -6.45 16.40 29.84
CA GLY A 40 -7.75 16.11 29.24
C GLY A 40 -7.97 14.60 29.14
N ASP A 41 -8.14 14.10 27.91
CA ASP A 41 -8.37 12.69 27.59
C ASP A 41 -7.09 11.95 27.14
N LYS A 42 -5.92 12.61 27.14
CA LYS A 42 -4.68 12.07 26.56
C LYS A 42 -3.51 12.15 27.52
N HIS A 43 -2.64 11.14 27.47
CA HIS A 43 -1.36 11.18 28.17
C HIS A 43 -0.35 11.96 27.33
N MET A 44 0.32 12.91 27.96
CA MET A 44 1.34 13.73 27.32
C MET A 44 2.63 12.93 27.16
N VAL A 45 3.33 13.14 26.04
CA VAL A 45 4.61 12.49 25.77
C VAL A 45 5.64 13.58 25.56
N VAL A 46 6.70 13.58 26.37
CA VAL A 46 7.81 14.52 26.26
C VAL A 46 9.05 13.75 25.85
N ARG A 47 9.79 14.27 24.87
CA ARG A 47 11.01 13.65 24.32
C ARG A 47 11.98 14.74 23.89
N TRP A 48 13.26 14.42 23.88
CA TRP A 48 14.29 15.28 23.30
C TRP A 48 14.00 15.56 21.83
N ALA A 49 14.11 16.83 21.44
CA ALA A 49 13.94 17.25 20.06
C ALA A 49 15.05 16.66 19.19
N LYS A 50 14.67 16.03 18.08
CA LYS A 50 15.64 15.58 17.07
C LYS A 50 15.85 16.70 16.08
N ASN A 51 17.11 17.04 15.81
CA ASN A 51 17.44 17.91 14.69
C ASN A 51 17.24 17.09 13.41
N VAL A 52 16.16 17.38 12.69
CA VAL A 52 15.94 16.84 11.35
C VAL A 52 16.40 17.91 10.39
N ASN A 53 17.50 17.65 9.70
CA ASN A 53 17.99 18.59 8.70
C ASN A 53 16.90 18.72 7.62
N ARG A 54 16.46 19.94 7.34
CA ARG A 54 15.31 20.16 6.43
C ARG A 54 15.59 19.57 5.05
N ASP A 55 16.86 19.57 4.65
CA ASP A 55 17.38 19.01 3.41
C ASP A 55 17.30 17.47 3.38
N GLU A 56 17.31 16.81 4.55
CA GLU A 56 17.15 15.37 4.68
C GLU A 56 15.68 14.94 4.55
N MET A 57 14.75 15.82 4.92
CA MET A 57 13.31 15.57 4.74
C MET A 57 12.88 15.63 3.26
N GLU A 58 13.69 16.26 2.41
CA GLU A 58 13.56 16.22 0.95
C GLU A 58 14.29 15.03 0.30
N LYS A 59 15.12 14.27 1.05
CA LYS A 59 15.70 13.01 0.55
C LYS A 59 14.61 11.95 0.43
N THR A 60 14.01 11.98 -0.74
CA THR A 60 13.54 10.84 -1.52
C THR A 60 12.94 9.72 -0.66
N LYS A 61 11.62 9.81 -0.48
CA LYS A 61 10.80 8.61 -0.28
C LYS A 61 11.34 7.53 -1.24
N PRO A 62 11.70 6.32 -0.76
CA PRO A 62 12.19 5.28 -1.65
C PRO A 62 11.16 5.10 -2.75
N LYS A 63 11.60 5.26 -4.00
CA LYS A 63 10.72 5.11 -5.15
C LYS A 63 10.34 3.63 -5.21
N LEU A 64 9.19 3.30 -4.62
CA LEU A 64 8.60 1.98 -4.75
C LEU A 64 8.29 1.79 -6.23
N GLN A 65 9.04 0.91 -6.87
CA GLN A 65 8.73 0.49 -8.23
C GLN A 65 7.54 -0.45 -8.14
N ILE A 66 6.33 0.11 -8.25
CA ILE A 66 5.10 -0.65 -8.35
C ILE A 66 4.80 -0.75 -9.85
N PRO A 67 4.90 -1.94 -10.48
CA PRO A 67 4.71 -2.11 -11.93
C PRO A 67 3.38 -1.53 -12.44
N ALA A 68 2.34 -1.55 -11.60
CA ALA A 68 1.02 -1.01 -11.93
C ALA A 68 0.95 0.53 -12.06
N LEU A 69 1.90 1.27 -11.48
CA LEU A 69 1.92 2.75 -11.46
C LEU A 69 2.88 3.36 -12.50
N ALA A 70 3.58 2.53 -13.28
CA ALA A 70 4.60 2.95 -14.24
C ALA A 70 4.07 3.81 -15.40
N GLY A 71 2.76 3.84 -15.63
CA GLY A 71 2.14 4.63 -16.71
C GLY A 71 1.85 6.11 -16.37
N GLY A 72 1.97 6.53 -15.11
CA GLY A 72 1.37 7.80 -14.65
C GLY A 72 2.32 8.90 -14.16
N SER A 73 3.60 8.63 -13.92
CA SER A 73 4.49 9.59 -13.23
C SER A 73 5.68 10.01 -14.09
N LYS A 74 5.84 11.33 -14.30
CA LYS A 74 6.96 12.01 -15.00
C LYS A 74 8.35 11.85 -14.33
N ALA A 75 8.76 10.64 -13.92
CA ALA A 75 10.09 10.40 -13.37
C ALA A 75 10.46 8.91 -13.38
N GLY A 76 10.24 8.19 -14.48
CA GLY A 76 10.82 6.86 -14.67
C GLY A 76 12.35 6.94 -14.87
N PRO A 77 13.07 5.80 -14.87
CA PRO A 77 14.52 5.75 -15.13
C PRO A 77 14.89 6.16 -16.57
N SER A 78 13.92 6.25 -17.47
CA SER A 78 14.03 7.06 -18.67
C SER A 78 13.52 8.46 -18.34
N GLY A 79 14.37 9.47 -18.56
CA GLY A 79 13.95 10.87 -18.60
C GLY A 79 12.81 11.10 -19.61
N PRO A 80 12.49 12.35 -19.98
CA PRO A 80 11.49 12.58 -21.03
C PRO A 80 11.85 11.69 -22.22
N MET A 81 10.96 10.74 -22.58
CA MET A 81 11.22 9.85 -23.70
C MET A 81 11.70 10.69 -24.87
N SER A 82 12.79 10.27 -25.54
CA SER A 82 13.35 11.06 -26.64
C SER A 82 12.22 11.40 -27.61
N GLN A 83 12.25 12.59 -28.21
CA GLN A 83 11.21 13.00 -29.15
C GLN A 83 11.01 11.93 -30.23
N GLN A 84 12.08 11.26 -30.64
CA GLN A 84 12.07 10.12 -31.54
C GLN A 84 11.26 8.93 -31.01
N THR A 85 11.41 8.57 -29.74
CA THR A 85 10.67 7.48 -29.10
C THR A 85 9.17 7.77 -29.04
N LYS A 86 8.79 9.03 -28.81
CA LYS A 86 7.38 9.44 -28.82
C LYS A 86 6.78 9.36 -30.22
N ILE A 87 7.53 9.83 -31.23
CA ILE A 87 7.13 9.77 -32.64
C ILE A 87 6.92 8.31 -33.06
N GLN A 88 7.89 7.45 -32.79
CA GLN A 88 7.83 6.03 -33.16
C GLN A 88 6.66 5.29 -32.48
N ALA A 89 6.37 5.60 -31.22
CA ALA A 89 5.20 5.04 -30.52
C ALA A 89 3.87 5.49 -31.16
N LEU A 90 3.81 6.73 -31.65
CA LEU A 90 2.66 7.27 -32.38
C LEU A 90 2.47 6.60 -33.74
N GLU A 91 3.53 6.47 -34.52
CA GLU A 91 3.53 5.80 -35.82
C GLU A 91 3.13 4.33 -35.70
N ALA A 92 3.70 3.61 -34.73
CA ALA A 92 3.35 2.22 -34.49
C ALA A 92 1.86 2.06 -34.14
N LYS A 93 1.32 2.97 -33.32
CA LYS A 93 -0.11 2.96 -32.96
C LYS A 93 -1.01 3.26 -34.16
N LEU A 94 -0.66 4.27 -34.96
CA LEU A 94 -1.39 4.62 -36.18
C LEU A 94 -1.41 3.44 -37.15
N LYS A 95 -0.27 2.77 -37.33
CA LYS A 95 -0.15 1.57 -38.17
C LYS A 95 -0.98 0.38 -37.69
N MET A 96 -1.11 0.21 -36.36
CA MET A 96 -2.00 -0.81 -35.80
C MET A 96 -3.50 -0.44 -35.92
N MET A 97 -3.82 0.85 -36.04
CA MET A 97 -5.19 1.34 -36.25
C MET A 97 -5.58 1.38 -37.73
N GLU A 98 -4.62 1.50 -38.65
CA GLU A 98 -4.85 1.51 -40.10
C GLU A 98 -5.55 0.24 -40.61
N SER A 99 -5.43 -0.88 -39.89
CA SER A 99 -6.10 -2.15 -40.23
C SER A 99 -7.44 -2.37 -39.52
N ARG A 100 -7.99 -1.38 -38.81
CA ARG A 100 -9.30 -1.49 -38.12
C ARG A 100 -10.30 -0.46 -38.65
N SER A 101 -10.69 -0.64 -39.90
CA SER A 101 -11.80 0.09 -40.52
C SER A 101 -13.18 -0.32 -39.99
N ASP A 102 -13.31 -1.39 -39.20
CA ASP A 102 -14.58 -2.14 -39.09
C ASP A 102 -15.25 -2.21 -37.70
N ASP A 103 -14.82 -1.44 -36.68
CA ASP A 103 -15.37 -1.60 -35.31
C ASP A 103 -16.03 -0.36 -34.68
N LEU A 104 -16.39 0.68 -35.44
CA LEU A 104 -17.20 1.80 -34.92
C LEU A 104 -18.70 1.66 -35.18
N ILE A 105 -19.24 0.44 -35.08
CA ILE A 105 -20.69 0.28 -34.87
C ILE A 105 -20.98 0.41 -33.38
N ILE A 106 -21.24 1.65 -32.96
CA ILE A 106 -21.84 1.97 -31.66
C ILE A 106 -23.30 1.53 -31.72
N ASN A 107 -23.54 0.24 -31.44
CA ASN A 107 -24.79 -0.42 -31.01
C ASN A 107 -24.80 -1.91 -31.41
N LYS A 108 -23.77 -2.69 -31.04
CA LYS A 108 -23.96 -4.14 -30.94
C LYS A 108 -24.63 -4.41 -29.60
N SER A 109 -25.96 -4.35 -29.59
CA SER A 109 -26.76 -4.68 -28.41
C SER A 109 -26.33 -6.05 -27.90
N ALA A 110 -25.75 -6.07 -26.70
CA ALA A 110 -25.40 -7.29 -25.99
C ALA A 110 -26.67 -8.00 -25.50
N THR A 111 -27.52 -8.44 -26.41
CA THR A 111 -28.77 -9.16 -26.14
C THR A 111 -28.51 -10.64 -25.83
N GLY A 112 -27.52 -10.94 -24.99
CA GLY A 112 -27.28 -12.31 -24.58
C GLY A 112 -26.24 -12.56 -23.50
N GLU A 113 -25.36 -11.62 -23.17
CA GLU A 113 -24.34 -11.86 -22.15
C GLU A 113 -24.69 -11.26 -20.80
N ARG A 114 -24.74 -12.12 -19.78
CA ARG A 114 -24.98 -11.71 -18.39
C ARG A 114 -23.82 -10.84 -17.89
N PRO A 115 -24.12 -9.75 -17.16
CA PRO A 115 -23.10 -8.87 -16.62
C PRO A 115 -22.13 -9.66 -15.74
N ILE A 116 -20.84 -9.37 -15.91
CA ILE A 116 -19.72 -10.03 -15.22
C ILE A 116 -19.96 -10.13 -13.70
N ILE A 117 -20.56 -9.11 -13.11
CA ILE A 117 -20.80 -9.02 -11.67
C ILE A 117 -21.69 -10.16 -11.14
N GLU A 118 -22.63 -10.67 -11.94
CA GLU A 118 -23.47 -11.81 -11.54
C GLU A 118 -22.68 -13.11 -11.50
N LYS A 119 -21.73 -13.32 -12.42
CA LYS A 119 -20.92 -14.55 -12.49
C LYS A 119 -20.08 -14.77 -11.23
N TYR A 120 -19.69 -13.69 -10.54
CA TYR A 120 -18.83 -13.76 -9.36
C TYR A 120 -19.58 -13.80 -8.02
N GLN A 121 -20.91 -13.63 -7.99
CA GLN A 121 -21.68 -13.61 -6.74
C GLN A 121 -22.13 -15.01 -6.25
N TYR A 122 -21.90 -16.08 -7.03
CA TYR A 122 -22.40 -17.42 -6.69
C TYR A 122 -21.58 -18.19 -5.62
N ASN A 123 -20.48 -17.63 -5.10
CA ASN A 123 -19.57 -18.38 -4.22
C ASN A 123 -19.54 -17.93 -2.74
N LYS A 124 -20.48 -17.08 -2.29
CA LYS A 124 -20.51 -16.61 -0.89
C LYS A 124 -21.47 -17.38 0.02
N ASN A 125 -22.39 -18.17 -0.51
CA ASN A 125 -23.51 -18.74 0.26
C ASN A 125 -23.52 -20.28 0.41
N GLN A 126 -22.43 -21.00 0.09
CA GLN A 126 -22.41 -22.48 0.16
C GLN A 126 -21.48 -23.08 1.22
N SER A 127 -20.90 -22.29 2.13
CA SER A 127 -19.97 -22.81 3.16
C SER A 127 -20.60 -23.19 4.51
N GLN A 128 -21.94 -23.28 4.63
CA GLN A 128 -22.62 -23.64 5.88
C GLN A 128 -23.19 -25.07 5.96
N GLN A 129 -22.85 -25.99 5.05
CA GLN A 129 -23.28 -27.40 5.21
C GLN A 129 -22.08 -28.35 5.05
N ARG A 130 -21.42 -28.68 6.16
CA ARG A 130 -20.59 -29.88 6.28
C ARG A 130 -21.43 -30.99 6.91
N PRO A 131 -21.57 -32.17 6.29
CA PRO A 131 -22.02 -33.36 7.01
C PRO A 131 -20.82 -33.98 7.76
N ASP A 132 -21.11 -34.44 8.98
CA ASP A 132 -20.24 -35.19 9.89
C ASP A 132 -19.77 -36.50 9.23
N ALA A 133 -18.46 -36.74 9.20
CA ALA A 133 -17.85 -37.97 8.70
C ALA A 133 -17.03 -38.66 9.80
N SER A 134 -17.68 -38.96 10.92
CA SER A 134 -17.23 -39.99 11.83
C SER A 134 -17.47 -41.38 11.21
N LYS A 135 -16.39 -42.18 11.16
CA LYS A 135 -16.25 -43.57 10.67
C LYS A 135 -15.86 -43.73 9.18
N MET A 136 -14.56 -43.92 8.95
CA MET A 136 -14.08 -44.94 8.00
C MET A 136 -12.68 -45.41 8.42
N LYS A 137 -12.64 -46.53 9.16
CA LYS A 137 -11.48 -47.41 9.31
C LYS A 137 -11.23 -48.09 7.95
N ARG A 138 -9.99 -48.15 7.46
CA ARG A 138 -9.45 -49.27 6.65
C ARG A 138 -7.91 -49.18 6.51
N ASN A 139 -7.29 -50.35 6.57
CA ASN A 139 -5.85 -50.63 6.74
C ASN A 139 -4.96 -50.36 5.51
N MET A 140 -3.68 -50.11 5.82
CA MET A 140 -2.39 -50.33 5.13
C MET A 140 -2.33 -50.55 3.59
N THR A 141 -1.41 -49.82 2.91
CA THR A 141 -0.14 -50.38 2.36
C THR A 141 0.73 -49.29 1.71
N ARG A 142 2.04 -49.36 2.00
CA ARG A 142 3.25 -48.85 1.31
C ARG A 142 3.10 -47.94 0.08
N GLY A 143 3.79 -46.80 0.09
CA GLY A 143 4.21 -46.06 -1.11
C GLY A 143 4.87 -44.74 -0.77
N GLY A 144 6.18 -44.62 -1.00
CA GLY A 144 6.98 -43.46 -0.62
C GLY A 144 6.70 -42.19 -1.44
N GLY A 145 7.12 -41.06 -0.88
CA GLY A 145 7.07 -39.76 -1.57
C GLY A 145 7.39 -38.62 -0.61
N GLY A 146 8.68 -38.33 -0.46
CA GLY A 146 9.16 -37.20 0.34
C GLY A 146 8.66 -35.86 -0.21
N ARG A 147 8.14 -35.01 0.67
CA ARG A 147 7.99 -33.57 0.43
C ARG A 147 8.45 -32.83 1.69
N SER A 148 9.63 -32.23 1.58
CA SER A 148 10.19 -31.32 2.57
C SER A 148 9.41 -30.01 2.58
N GLY A 149 8.66 -29.75 3.65
CA GLY A 149 8.05 -28.45 3.94
C GLY A 149 9.10 -27.44 4.46
N PRO A 150 8.99 -26.15 4.11
CA PRO A 150 10.10 -25.19 4.24
C PRO A 150 10.11 -24.41 5.57
N TYR A 151 9.95 -25.10 6.70
CA TYR A 151 10.12 -24.46 8.01
C TYR A 151 10.98 -25.31 8.93
N LYS A 152 12.29 -25.09 8.90
CA LYS A 152 13.20 -25.55 9.95
C LYS A 152 13.29 -24.45 11.01
N SER A 153 12.68 -24.73 12.15
CA SER A 153 12.88 -23.98 13.40
C SER A 153 14.32 -24.20 13.88
N SER A 154 15.13 -23.14 13.90
CA SER A 154 16.41 -23.14 14.61
C SER A 154 16.15 -22.85 16.10
N ARG A 155 16.49 -23.82 16.94
CA ARG A 155 16.47 -23.75 18.40
C ARG A 155 17.86 -23.35 18.87
N PHE A 156 17.92 -22.27 19.65
CA PHE A 156 19.13 -21.72 20.27
C PHE A 156 19.87 -22.74 21.14
N LYS A 157 21.21 -22.68 21.10
CA LYS A 157 22.11 -22.88 22.23
C LYS A 157 23.23 -21.86 22.12
#